data_AF-A0A8C5APK8-F1
#
_entry.id   AF-A0A8C5APK8-F1
#
_cell.length_a   1.000
_cell.length_b   1.000
_cell.length_c   1.000
_cell.angle_alpha   90.00
_cell.angle_beta   90.00
_cell.angle_gamma   90.00
#
_symmetry.space_group_name_H-M   'P 1'
#
loop_
_entity.id
_entity.type
_entity.pdbx_description
1 polymer ?
#
loop_
_entity_poly.entity_id
_entity_poly.type
_entity_poly.pdbx_seq_one_letter_code
_entity_poly.pdbx_strand_id
1 'polypeptide(L)'
;QAKMGKKHQALCWHECGKRGTLLHLLWECPAVKTLWLDVISFLSESLDVNIPVGPNICLLGLKPENVVGRAAVQSGTLGCLATKRLILLNWKERKTDWFRKETWLRGYKDLMCMERAASMLEN
;
A
#
# COMPACT_ATOMS: atom_id res chain seq x y z
N GLN A 1 -20.89 -30.68 -25.64
CA GLN A 1 -20.07 -29.47 -25.73
C GLN A 1 -20.53 -28.48 -24.67
N ALA A 2 -19.74 -28.25 -23.62
CA ALA A 2 -20.09 -27.33 -22.54
C ALA A 2 -19.94 -25.88 -23.00
N LYS A 3 -21.01 -25.08 -22.90
CA LYS A 3 -20.98 -23.64 -23.16
C LYS A 3 -20.19 -22.96 -22.05
N MET A 4 -18.94 -22.59 -22.33
CA MET A 4 -18.13 -21.76 -21.45
C MET A 4 -18.78 -20.38 -21.36
N GLY A 5 -19.62 -20.17 -20.32
CA GLY A 5 -20.25 -18.88 -20.06
C GLY A 5 -19.18 -17.80 -19.91
N LYS A 6 -19.30 -16.71 -20.68
CA LYS A 6 -18.43 -15.54 -20.56
C LYS A 6 -18.53 -15.04 -19.12
N LYS A 7 -17.50 -15.29 -18.29
CA LYS A 7 -17.37 -14.66 -16.98
C LYS A 7 -17.41 -13.16 -17.21
N HIS A 8 -18.48 -12.50 -16.77
CA HIS A 8 -18.56 -11.05 -16.73
C HIS A 8 -17.32 -10.58 -15.96
N GLN A 9 -16.36 -9.98 -16.67
CA GLN A 9 -15.13 -9.53 -16.03
C GLN A 9 -15.51 -8.31 -15.19
N ALA A 10 -15.50 -8.46 -13.87
CA ALA A 10 -15.77 -7.33 -12.98
C ALA A 10 -14.79 -6.20 -13.31
N LEU A 11 -15.34 -5.03 -13.64
CA LEU A 11 -14.56 -3.83 -13.84
C LEU A 11 -14.00 -3.34 -12.51
N CYS A 12 -12.98 -2.50 -12.58
CA CYS A 12 -12.37 -1.88 -11.43
C CYS A 12 -13.39 -1.05 -10.64
N TRP A 13 -13.43 -1.26 -9.31
CA TRP A 13 -14.31 -0.52 -8.39
C TRP A 13 -13.94 0.95 -8.26
N HIS A 14 -12.74 1.33 -8.70
CA HIS A 14 -12.29 2.72 -8.78
C HIS A 14 -12.64 3.40 -10.12
N GLU A 15 -13.49 2.76 -10.94
CA GLU A 15 -14.05 3.33 -12.18
C GLU A 15 -13.00 3.76 -13.23
N CYS A 16 -11.78 3.20 -13.16
CA CYS A 16 -10.72 3.50 -14.12
C CYS A 16 -10.90 2.81 -15.49
N GLY A 17 -12.04 2.13 -15.71
CA GLY A 17 -12.38 1.46 -16.97
C GLY A 17 -11.64 0.14 -17.26
N LYS A 18 -10.72 -0.30 -16.38
CA LYS A 18 -9.96 -1.55 -16.56
C LYS A 18 -10.57 -2.72 -15.78
N ARG A 19 -10.11 -3.95 -16.09
CA ARG A 19 -10.49 -5.17 -15.39
C ARG A 19 -10.03 -5.13 -13.92
N GLY A 20 -10.95 -5.33 -12.97
CA GLY A 20 -10.69 -5.33 -11.54
C GLY A 20 -10.09 -6.65 -11.03
N THR A 21 -8.87 -6.98 -11.43
CA THR A 21 -8.11 -8.09 -10.79
C THR A 21 -7.56 -7.66 -9.44
N LEU A 22 -7.16 -8.60 -8.59
CA LEU A 22 -6.53 -8.28 -7.30
C LEU A 22 -5.26 -7.43 -7.48
N LEU A 23 -4.39 -7.82 -8.42
CA LEU A 23 -3.18 -7.06 -8.73
C LEU A 23 -3.51 -5.66 -9.26
N HIS A 24 -4.54 -5.56 -10.10
CA HIS A 24 -5.00 -4.26 -10.59
C HIS A 24 -5.44 -3.36 -9.43
N LEU A 25 -6.26 -3.86 -8.52
CA LEU A 25 -6.78 -3.11 -7.39
C LEU A 25 -5.71 -2.76 -6.35
N LEU A 26 -4.66 -3.58 -6.19
CA LEU A 26 -3.60 -3.33 -5.22
C LEU A 26 -2.42 -2.52 -5.77
N TRP A 27 -2.24 -2.44 -7.09
CA TRP A 27 -1.03 -1.89 -7.70
C TRP A 27 -1.24 -1.14 -9.01
N GLU A 28 -1.91 -1.75 -9.98
CA GLU A 28 -1.92 -1.21 -11.36
C GLU A 28 -2.98 -0.13 -11.61
N CYS A 29 -4.00 -0.05 -10.74
CA CYS A 29 -5.02 1.00 -10.79
C CYS A 29 -4.33 2.37 -10.69
N PRO A 30 -4.63 3.32 -11.59
CA PRO A 30 -3.97 4.62 -11.61
C PRO A 30 -3.99 5.33 -10.25
N ALA A 31 -5.14 5.35 -9.57
CA ALA A 31 -5.28 6.00 -8.28
C ALA A 31 -4.45 5.34 -7.17
N VAL A 32 -4.34 4.01 -7.21
CA VAL A 32 -3.55 3.22 -6.27
C VAL A 32 -2.06 3.37 -6.56
N LYS A 33 -1.68 3.46 -7.83
CA LYS A 33 -0.31 3.73 -8.25
C LYS A 33 0.14 5.12 -7.78
N THR A 34 -0.70 6.13 -7.88
CA THR A 34 -0.43 7.47 -7.33
C THR A 34 -0.18 7.41 -5.83
N LEU A 35 -1.05 6.71 -5.07
CA LEU A 35 -0.83 6.51 -3.63
C LEU A 35 0.53 5.87 -3.33
N TRP A 36 0.89 4.81 -4.06
CA TRP A 36 2.19 4.15 -3.86
C TRP A 36 3.36 5.09 -4.11
N LEU A 37 3.29 5.94 -5.13
CA LEU A 37 4.33 6.93 -5.40
C LEU A 37 4.46 7.93 -4.25
N ASP A 38 3.34 8.48 -3.75
CA ASP A 38 3.34 9.44 -2.64
C ASP A 38 3.90 8.84 -1.36
N VAL A 39 3.52 7.60 -1.06
CA VAL A 39 4.00 6.86 0.12
C VAL A 39 5.49 6.58 0.02
N ILE A 40 5.96 6.06 -1.12
CA ILE A 40 7.38 5.72 -1.29
C ILE A 40 8.25 6.99 -1.33
N SER A 41 7.78 8.09 -1.92
CA SER A 41 8.47 9.39 -1.85
C SER A 41 8.64 9.82 -0.40
N PHE A 42 7.54 9.80 0.37
CA PHE A 42 7.60 10.15 1.78
C PHE A 42 8.56 9.26 2.58
N LEU A 43 8.49 7.94 2.38
CA LEU A 43 9.37 7.00 3.10
C LEU A 43 10.83 7.22 2.71
N SER A 44 11.10 7.43 1.43
CA SER A 44 12.45 7.69 0.92
C SER A 44 13.04 8.97 1.52
N GLU A 45 12.27 10.05 1.56
CA GLU A 45 12.63 11.32 2.19
C GLU A 45 12.85 11.15 3.70
N SER A 46 11.95 10.43 4.39
CA SER A 46 12.02 10.27 5.85
C SER A 46 13.17 9.40 6.34
N LEU A 47 13.62 8.47 5.48
CA LEU A 47 14.69 7.52 5.79
C LEU A 47 16.03 7.89 5.15
N ASP A 48 16.07 8.97 4.36
CA ASP A 48 17.23 9.40 3.57
C ASP A 48 17.80 8.29 2.66
N VAL A 49 16.91 7.54 2.01
CA VAL A 49 17.27 6.42 1.11
C VAL A 49 16.35 6.38 -0.09
N ASN A 50 16.89 6.05 -1.27
CA ASN A 50 16.07 5.88 -2.48
C ASN A 50 15.37 4.51 -2.50
N ILE A 51 14.09 4.45 -2.12
CA ILE A 51 13.34 3.18 -2.12
C ILE A 51 12.78 2.91 -3.52
N PRO A 52 13.10 1.75 -4.14
CA PRO A 52 12.55 1.42 -5.44
C PRO A 52 11.04 1.17 -5.36
N VAL A 53 10.29 1.86 -6.23
CA VAL A 53 8.84 1.68 -6.37
C VAL A 53 8.57 0.43 -7.20
N GLY A 54 8.05 -0.62 -6.58
CA GLY A 54 7.72 -1.86 -7.28
C GLY A 54 6.79 -2.76 -6.47
N PRO A 55 6.05 -3.66 -7.13
CA PRO A 55 5.10 -4.54 -6.45
C PRO A 55 5.81 -5.47 -5.46
N ASN A 56 7.07 -5.82 -5.71
CA ASN A 56 7.87 -6.65 -4.81
C ASN A 56 8.13 -5.95 -3.47
N ILE A 57 8.41 -4.65 -3.50
CA ILE A 57 8.64 -3.86 -2.28
C ILE A 57 7.29 -3.51 -1.65
N CYS A 58 6.40 -2.89 -2.44
CA CYS A 58 5.13 -2.34 -1.99
C CYS A 58 4.14 -3.43 -1.50
N LEU A 59 3.97 -4.51 -2.28
CA LEU A 59 3.00 -5.56 -1.96
C LEU A 59 3.62 -6.66 -1.10
N LEU A 60 4.75 -7.22 -1.56
CA LEU A 60 5.37 -8.40 -0.94
C LEU A 60 6.23 -8.05 0.28
N GLY A 61 6.55 -6.77 0.49
CA GLY A 61 7.37 -6.35 1.63
C GLY A 61 8.83 -6.81 1.52
N LEU A 62 9.32 -7.06 0.30
CA LEU A 62 10.74 -7.33 0.11
C LEU A 62 11.54 -6.10 0.56
N LYS A 63 12.55 -6.34 1.39
CA LYS A 63 13.42 -5.30 1.92
C LYS A 63 14.37 -4.81 0.80
N PRO A 64 14.41 -3.50 0.48
CA PRO A 64 15.45 -2.96 -0.39
C PRO A 64 16.84 -3.08 0.26
N GLU A 65 17.88 -3.34 -0.54
CA GLU A 65 19.25 -3.54 -0.04
C GLU A 65 19.81 -2.29 0.67
N ASN A 66 19.47 -1.12 0.16
CA ASN A 66 19.93 0.18 0.68
C ASN A 66 19.17 0.64 1.95
N VAL A 67 18.10 -0.04 2.36
CA VAL A 67 17.41 0.24 3.62
C VAL A 67 18.10 -0.55 4.73
N VAL A 68 18.86 0.11 5.59
CA VAL A 68 19.66 -0.53 6.64
C VAL A 68 19.17 -0.12 8.02
N GLY A 69 19.27 -1.03 8.98
CA GLY A 69 18.88 -0.79 10.37
C GLY A 69 17.45 -1.24 10.69
N ARG A 70 17.26 -1.77 11.91
CA ARG A 70 15.98 -2.33 12.37
C ARG A 70 14.85 -1.30 12.28
N ALA A 71 15.09 -0.08 12.76
CA ALA A 71 14.09 0.99 12.77
C ALA A 71 13.66 1.42 11.35
N ALA A 72 14.59 1.55 10.41
CA ALA A 72 14.28 1.92 9.03
C ALA A 72 13.47 0.82 8.30
N VAL A 73 13.88 -0.45 8.48
CA VAL A 73 13.15 -1.61 7.94
C VAL A 73 11.73 -1.69 8.51
N GLN A 74 11.59 -1.50 9.82
CA GLN A 74 10.30 -1.52 10.50
C GLN A 74 9.40 -0.37 10.03
N SER A 75 9.95 0.85 9.95
CA SER A 75 9.25 2.04 9.42
C SER A 75 8.76 1.82 7.99
N GLY A 76 9.61 1.33 7.09
CA GLY A 76 9.22 1.02 5.70
C GLY A 76 8.14 -0.08 5.62
N THR A 77 8.26 -1.11 6.47
CA THR A 77 7.28 -2.21 6.56
C THR A 77 5.91 -1.71 7.02
N LEU A 78 5.86 -0.90 8.08
CA LEU A 78 4.63 -0.32 8.60
C LEU A 78 4.02 0.69 7.63
N GLY A 79 4.84 1.45 6.90
CA GLY A 79 4.39 2.33 5.81
C GLY A 79 3.69 1.55 4.70
N CYS A 80 4.29 0.45 4.23
CA CYS A 80 3.68 -0.41 3.21
C CYS A 80 2.42 -1.12 3.75
N LEU A 81 2.41 -1.53 5.02
CA LEU A 81 1.25 -2.13 5.67
C LEU A 81 0.09 -1.14 5.77
N ALA A 82 0.36 0.11 6.16
CA ALA A 82 -0.63 1.19 6.20
C ALA A 82 -1.28 1.40 4.82
N THR A 83 -0.47 1.41 3.76
CA THR A 83 -0.96 1.56 2.38
C THR A 83 -1.86 0.40 1.97
N LYS A 84 -1.42 -0.84 2.20
CA LYS A 84 -2.22 -2.03 1.90
C LYS A 84 -3.55 -2.01 2.67
N ARG A 85 -3.52 -1.67 3.96
CA ARG A 85 -4.72 -1.51 4.78
C ARG A 85 -5.65 -0.44 4.22
N LEU A 86 -5.11 0.71 3.83
CA LEU A 86 -5.87 1.80 3.22
C LEU A 86 -6.51 1.35 1.90
N ILE A 87 -5.82 0.59 1.06
CA ILE A 87 -6.43 0.08 -0.18
C ILE A 87 -7.54 -0.93 0.14
N LEU A 88 -7.27 -1.89 1.03
CA LEU A 88 -8.18 -2.99 1.34
C LEU A 88 -9.46 -2.55 2.06
N LEU A 89 -9.36 -1.62 3.02
CA LEU A 89 -10.53 -1.08 3.70
C LEU A 89 -11.52 -0.42 2.74
N ASN A 90 -11.02 0.03 1.58
CA ASN A 90 -11.77 0.87 0.65
C ASN A 90 -11.96 0.20 -0.71
N TRP A 91 -11.69 -1.10 -0.78
CA TRP A 91 -11.71 -1.84 -2.05
C TRP A 91 -13.11 -1.94 -2.68
N LYS A 92 -14.17 -1.71 -1.90
CA LYS A 92 -15.59 -1.75 -2.30
C LYS A 92 -16.35 -0.45 -2.05
N GLU A 93 -15.73 0.57 -1.43
CA GLU A 93 -16.40 1.84 -1.13
C GLU A 93 -15.93 2.94 -2.09
N ARG A 94 -16.88 3.66 -2.69
CA ARG A 94 -16.63 4.79 -3.59
C ARG A 94 -16.68 6.11 -2.81
N LYS A 95 -15.56 6.56 -2.25
CA LYS A 95 -15.43 7.97 -1.80
C LYS A 95 -14.27 8.64 -2.53
N THR A 96 -14.50 9.87 -2.94
CA THR A 96 -13.62 10.69 -3.79
C THR A 96 -12.31 11.10 -3.13
N ASP A 97 -12.16 10.89 -1.82
CA ASP A 97 -11.06 11.44 -1.01
C ASP A 97 -10.10 10.38 -0.43
N TRP A 98 -10.11 9.14 -0.94
CA TRP A 98 -9.56 8.01 -0.18
C TRP A 98 -8.04 7.83 -0.21
N PHE A 99 -7.44 8.02 -1.38
CA PHE A 99 -6.02 7.82 -1.59
C PHE A 99 -5.21 9.09 -1.31
N ARG A 100 -5.66 9.86 -0.32
CA ARG A 100 -4.98 11.06 0.16
C ARG A 100 -3.82 10.67 1.07
N LYS A 101 -2.70 11.37 0.90
CA LYS A 101 -1.49 11.21 1.72
C LYS A 101 -1.78 11.42 3.20
N GLU A 102 -2.70 12.33 3.56
CA GLU A 102 -3.05 12.62 4.95
C GLU A 102 -3.74 11.43 5.64
N THR A 103 -4.63 10.74 4.94
CA THR A 103 -5.33 9.55 5.46
C THR A 103 -4.33 8.42 5.70
N TRP A 104 -3.42 8.20 4.75
CA TRP A 104 -2.32 7.26 4.93
C TRP A 104 -1.42 7.65 6.11
N LEU A 105 -1.04 8.92 6.21
CA LEU A 105 -0.13 9.40 7.26
C LEU A 105 -0.68 9.16 8.66
N ARG A 106 -2.01 9.31 8.84
CA ARG A 106 -2.68 8.99 10.11
C ARG A 106 -2.53 7.51 10.46
N GLY A 107 -2.93 6.62 9.55
CA GLY A 107 -2.83 5.18 9.79
C GLY A 107 -1.39 4.70 9.97
N TYR A 108 -0.44 5.30 9.24
CA TYR A 108 0.98 5.03 9.41
C TYR A 108 1.49 5.45 10.80
N LYS A 109 1.14 6.65 11.26
CA LYS A 109 1.49 7.11 12.62
C LYS A 109 0.90 6.20 13.70
N ASP A 110 -0.35 5.78 13.55
CA ASP A 110 -0.99 4.87 14.51
C ASP A 110 -0.23 3.54 14.61
N LEU A 111 0.17 2.96 13.48
CA LEU A 111 1.00 1.75 13.45
C LEU A 111 2.37 1.96 14.11
N MET A 112 3.05 3.06 13.80
CA MET A 112 4.33 3.39 14.43
C MET A 112 4.23 3.57 15.95
N CYS A 113 3.16 4.19 16.43
CA CYS A 113 2.88 4.36 17.86
C CYS A 113 2.62 3.01 18.54
N MET A 114 1.80 2.15 17.92
CA MET A 114 1.53 0.81 18.45
C MET A 114 2.79 -0.04 18.52
N GLU A 115 3.64 0.00 17.48
CA GLU A 115 4.88 -0.76 17.45
C GLU A 115 5.88 -0.32 18.53
N ARG A 116 5.98 1.00 18.76
CA ARG A 116 6.77 1.54 19.87
C ARG A 116 6.23 1.09 21.22
N ALA A 117 4.92 1.14 21.42
CA ALA A 117 4.30 0.68 22.66
C ALA A 117 4.53 -0.82 22.89
N ALA A 118 4.41 -1.65 21.86
CA ALA A 118 4.71 -3.09 21.94
C ALA A 118 6.18 -3.33 22.33
N SER A 119 7.11 -2.61 21.71
CA SER A 119 8.54 -2.72 22.02
C SER A 119 8.86 -2.34 23.47
N MET A 120 8.08 -1.45 24.11
CA MET A 120 8.25 -1.09 25.52
C MET A 120 7.77 -2.16 26.49
N LEU A 121 6.87 -3.06 26.05
CA LEU A 121 6.38 -4.17 26.88
C LEU A 121 7.31 -5.39 26.84
N GLU A 122 8.15 -5.47 25.81
CA GLU A 122 9.11 -6.56 25.61
C GLU A 122 10.48 -6.31 26.27
N ASN A 123 10.69 -5.12 26.85
CA ASN A 123 11.88 -4.75 27.64
C ASN A 123 11.55 -4.67 29.13
#